data_AF-A0A7G9NUY7-F1
#
_entry.id   AF-A0A7G9NUY7-F1
#
_cell.length_a   1.000
_cell.length_b   1.000
_cell.length_c   1.000
_cell.angle_alpha   90.00
_cell.angle_beta   90.00
_cell.angle_gamma   90.00
#
_symmetry.space_group_name_H-M   'P 1'
#
loop_
_entity.id
_entity.type
_entity.pdbx_description
1 polymer ?
#
loop_
_entity_poly.entity_id
_entity_poly.type
_entity_poly.pdbx_seq_one_letter_code
_entity_poly.pdbx_strand_id
1 'polypeptide(L)'
;MTDLTHAPVAPAWLASRRKPHCLLCGGPTVFTNIYIPGKRSPAAPPPGKRRMIIYSLCESCAGKLDTLAEVIETKIENELRSSAAT
;
A
#
# COMPACT_ATOMS: atom_id res chain seq x y z
N MET A 1 18.16 -10.96 -9.27
CA MET A 1 16.89 -10.21 -9.16
C MET A 1 16.00 -10.76 -10.27
N THR A 2 15.00 -11.56 -9.92
CA THR A 2 14.24 -12.34 -10.90
C THR A 2 13.18 -11.46 -11.55
N ASP A 3 13.27 -11.29 -12.86
CA ASP A 3 12.31 -10.55 -13.69
C ASP A 3 11.03 -11.38 -13.85
N LEU A 4 9.89 -10.81 -13.39
CA LEU A 4 8.59 -11.47 -13.36
C LEU A 4 7.66 -11.01 -14.49
N THR A 5 8.14 -10.16 -15.41
CA THR A 5 7.33 -9.67 -16.54
C THR A 5 6.96 -10.75 -17.56
N HIS A 6 7.64 -11.90 -17.52
CA HIS A 6 7.40 -13.06 -18.41
C HIS A 6 6.64 -14.21 -17.75
N ALA A 7 6.14 -14.07 -16.51
CA ALA A 7 5.38 -15.13 -15.87
C ALA A 7 4.03 -15.34 -16.62
N PRO A 8 3.80 -16.48 -17.27
CA PRO A 8 2.68 -16.66 -18.20
C PRO A 8 1.32 -16.69 -17.51
N VAL A 9 1.29 -16.98 -16.20
CA VAL A 9 0.08 -17.03 -15.40
C VAL A 9 0.43 -16.55 -13.99
N ALA A 10 -0.30 -15.55 -13.50
CA ALA A 10 -0.25 -15.16 -12.10
C ALA A 10 -0.55 -16.40 -11.23
N PRO A 11 0.25 -16.68 -10.19
CA PRO A 11 -0.02 -17.81 -9.29
C PRO A 11 -1.46 -17.78 -8.76
N ALA A 12 -2.08 -18.94 -8.55
CA ALA A 12 -3.49 -19.02 -8.14
C ALA A 12 -3.81 -18.24 -6.85
N TRP A 13 -2.84 -18.15 -5.92
CA TRP A 13 -2.97 -17.34 -4.70
C TRP A 13 -2.98 -15.82 -4.97
N LEU A 14 -2.44 -15.37 -6.11
CA LEU A 14 -2.49 -13.98 -6.56
C LEU A 14 -3.80 -13.70 -7.30
N ALA A 15 -4.33 -14.68 -8.05
CA ALA A 15 -5.60 -14.57 -8.77
C ALA A 15 -6.81 -14.46 -7.82
N SER A 16 -6.73 -15.04 -6.62
CA SER A 16 -7.78 -14.98 -5.60
C SER A 16 -7.71 -13.72 -4.72
N ARG A 17 -6.66 -12.92 -4.82
CA ARG A 17 -6.60 -11.63 -4.11
C ARG A 17 -7.53 -10.64 -4.80
N ARG A 18 -8.37 -9.96 -4.00
CA ARG A 18 -9.12 -8.79 -4.48
C ARG A 18 -8.13 -7.85 -5.15
N LYS A 19 -8.44 -7.42 -6.39
CA LYS A 19 -7.66 -6.42 -7.08
C LYS A 19 -7.51 -5.20 -6.15
N PRO A 20 -6.30 -4.66 -5.98
CA PRO A 20 -6.12 -3.52 -5.11
C PRO A 20 -6.95 -2.34 -5.63
N HIS A 21 -7.63 -1.64 -4.74
CA HIS A 21 -8.37 -0.42 -5.07
C HIS A 21 -7.53 0.79 -4.69
N CYS A 22 -7.82 1.94 -5.31
CA CYS A 22 -7.12 3.17 -4.99
C CYS A 22 -7.37 3.47 -3.51
N LEU A 23 -6.30 3.61 -2.72
CA LEU A 23 -6.38 3.90 -1.30
C LEU A 23 -7.25 5.12 -1.01
N LEU A 24 -7.16 6.16 -1.86
CA LEU A 24 -7.84 7.43 -1.62
C LEU A 24 -9.32 7.39 -2.04
N CYS A 25 -9.62 6.94 -3.26
CA CYS A 25 -10.95 7.06 -3.86
C CYS A 25 -11.66 5.73 -4.15
N GLY A 26 -11.01 4.59 -3.95
CA GLY A 26 -11.58 3.26 -4.25
C GLY A 26 -11.61 2.87 -5.74
N GLY A 27 -11.22 3.79 -6.64
CA GLY A 27 -11.18 3.55 -8.09
C GLY A 27 -10.17 2.47 -8.53
N PRO A 28 -10.17 2.10 -9.82
CA PRO A 28 -9.24 1.12 -10.37
C PRO A 28 -7.80 1.62 -10.23
N THR A 29 -6.91 0.72 -9.83
CA THR A 29 -5.50 1.03 -9.58
C THR A 29 -4.64 0.85 -10.81
N VAL A 30 -3.63 1.72 -10.91
CA VAL A 30 -2.62 1.70 -11.96
C VAL A 30 -1.22 1.69 -11.33
N PHE A 31 -1.07 2.30 -10.15
CA PHE A 31 0.21 2.42 -9.46
C PHE A 31 0.19 1.66 -8.13
N THR A 32 1.31 1.02 -7.81
CA THR A 32 1.57 0.38 -6.52
C THR A 32 2.77 1.07 -5.86
N ASN A 33 2.61 1.47 -4.60
CA ASN A 33 3.60 2.21 -3.83
C ASN A 33 3.86 1.53 -2.49
N ILE A 34 4.97 1.91 -1.85
CA ILE A 34 5.39 1.40 -0.55
C ILE A 34 5.48 2.57 0.43
N TYR A 35 4.80 2.44 1.57
CA TYR A 35 4.98 3.28 2.74
C TYR A 35 5.82 2.54 3.78
N ILE A 36 6.84 3.21 4.31
CA ILE A 36 7.70 2.70 5.38
C ILE A 36 7.51 3.61 6.58
N PRO A 37 6.79 3.16 7.62
CA PRO A 37 6.56 3.96 8.82
C PRO A 37 7.87 4.41 9.47
N GLY A 38 7.95 5.69 9.81
CA GLY A 38 9.04 6.24 10.59
C GLY A 38 9.05 5.72 12.03
N LYS A 39 10.16 5.93 12.76
CA LYS A 39 10.29 5.46 14.17
C LYS A 39 9.24 6.01 15.13
N ARG A 40 8.66 7.17 14.82
CA ARG A 40 7.61 7.83 15.62
C ARG A 40 6.20 7.52 15.14
N SER A 41 6.05 6.77 14.05
CA SER A 41 4.74 6.40 13.52
C SER A 41 4.04 5.43 14.48
N PRO A 42 2.72 5.57 14.69
CA PRO A 42 1.94 4.56 15.42
C PRO A 42 1.94 3.19 14.70
N ALA A 43 2.27 3.15 13.40
CA ALA A 43 2.43 1.92 12.63
C ALA A 43 3.86 1.34 12.70
N ALA A 44 4.77 1.96 13.48
CA ALA A 44 6.15 1.51 13.62
C ALA A 44 6.22 0.09 14.20
N PRO A 45 7.06 -0.79 13.64
CA PRO A 45 7.27 -2.13 14.18
C PRO A 45 8.12 -2.10 15.47
N PRO A 46 8.16 -3.21 16.23
CA PRO A 46 9.10 -3.37 17.34
C PRO A 46 10.56 -3.13 16.93
N PRO A 47 11.44 -2.74 17.87
CA PRO A 47 12.87 -2.57 17.60
C PRO A 47 13.47 -3.79 16.91
N GLY A 48 14.34 -3.55 15.91
CA GLY A 48 14.98 -4.61 15.11
C GLY A 48 14.12 -5.16 13.96
N LYS A 49 12.85 -4.76 13.84
CA LYS A 49 11.98 -5.12 12.71
C LYS A 49 11.74 -3.93 11.79
N ARG A 50 11.36 -4.20 10.54
CA ARG A 50 10.86 -3.21 9.57
C ARG A 50 9.46 -3.59 9.14
N ARG A 51 8.59 -2.60 8.98
CA ARG A 51 7.25 -2.76 8.42
C ARG A 51 7.24 -2.04 7.08
N MET A 52 6.76 -2.72 6.04
CA MET A 52 6.51 -2.13 4.73
C MET A 52 5.04 -2.32 4.43
N ILE A 53 4.37 -1.25 4.02
CA ILE A 53 2.95 -1.25 3.71
C ILE A 53 2.82 -0.96 2.23
N ILE A 54 2.26 -1.92 1.50
CA ILE A 54 2.00 -1.77 0.07
C ILE A 54 0.61 -1.18 -0.08
N TYR A 55 0.51 -0.06 -0.80
CA TYR A 55 -0.76 0.57 -1.14
C TYR A 55 -0.82 0.82 -2.64
N SER A 56 -2.00 1.17 -3.16
CA SER A 56 -2.19 1.38 -4.58
C SER A 56 -3.00 2.64 -4.85
N LEU A 57 -2.75 3.29 -5.98
CA LEU A 57 -3.41 4.53 -6.41
C LEU A 57 -3.92 4.40 -7.86
N CYS A 58 -4.98 5.13 -8.17
CA CYS A 58 -5.35 5.42 -9.55
C CYS A 58 -4.45 6.54 -10.12
N GLU A 59 -4.46 6.69 -11.45
CA GLU A 59 -3.63 7.67 -12.14
C GLU A 59 -3.84 9.12 -11.66
N SER A 60 -5.09 9.54 -11.48
CA SER A 60 -5.43 10.88 -11.00
C SER A 60 -4.91 11.17 -9.59
N CYS A 61 -4.99 10.18 -8.69
CA CYS A 61 -4.47 10.33 -7.33
C CYS A 61 -2.93 10.28 -7.28
N ALA A 62 -2.32 9.44 -8.12
CA ALA A 62 -0.86 9.35 -8.24
C ALA A 62 -0.24 10.64 -8.78
N GLY A 63 -0.90 11.33 -9.71
CA GLY A 63 -0.45 12.63 -10.22
C GLY A 63 -0.41 13.76 -9.18
N LYS A 64 -0.96 13.54 -7.99
CA LYS A 64 -0.96 14.49 -6.86
C LYS A 64 -0.21 13.95 -5.65
N LEU A 65 0.66 12.94 -5.85
CA LEU A 65 1.31 12.21 -4.77
C LEU A 65 2.04 13.15 -3.79
N ASP A 66 2.82 14.10 -4.30
CA ASP A 66 3.58 15.04 -3.47
C ASP A 66 2.67 15.91 -2.60
N THR A 67 1.51 16.31 -3.13
CA THR A 67 0.53 17.12 -2.39
C THR A 67 -0.29 16.29 -1.40
N LEU A 68 -0.50 15.01 -1.69
CA LEU A 68 -1.35 14.11 -0.91
C LEU A 68 -0.56 13.17 0.00
N ALA A 69 0.76 13.31 0.10
CA ALA A 69 1.63 12.41 0.85
C ALA A 69 1.19 12.28 2.31
N GLU A 70 0.99 13.40 3.02
CA GLU A 70 0.55 13.39 4.43
C GLU A 70 -0.85 12.76 4.60
N VAL A 71 -1.75 13.00 3.64
CA VAL A 71 -3.10 12.41 3.65
C VAL A 71 -3.04 10.90 3.48
N ILE A 72 -2.17 10.43 2.58
CA ILE A 72 -1.93 9.01 2.33
C ILE A 72 -1.36 8.33 3.59
N GLU A 73 -0.31 8.90 4.18
CA GLU A 73 0.31 8.36 5.39
C GLU A 73 -0.70 8.27 6.54
N THR A 74 -1.44 9.36 6.78
CA THR A 74 -2.48 9.42 7.82
C THR A 74 -3.56 8.38 7.58
N LYS A 75 -4.01 8.21 6.34
CA LYS A 75 -5.04 7.20 5.99
C LYS A 75 -4.54 5.78 6.24
N ILE A 76 -3.32 5.46 5.81
CA ILE A 76 -2.71 4.15 6.03
C ILE A 76 -2.60 3.85 7.53
N GLU A 77 -2.12 4.82 8.32
CA GLU A 77 -1.97 4.64 9.76
C GLU A 77 -3.30 4.44 10.48
N ASN A 78 -4.35 5.16 10.05
CA ASN A 78 -5.69 4.98 10.60
C ASN A 78 -6.29 3.61 10.25
N GLU A 79 -6.15 3.13 9.02
CA GLU A 79 -6.63 1.80 8.62
C GLU A 79 -5.92 0.68 9.40
N LEU A 80 -4.61 0.83 9.62
CA LEU A 80 -3.84 -0.11 10.42
C LEU A 80 -4.26 -0.12 11.89
N ARG A 81 -4.61 1.05 12.45
CA ARG A 81 -5.13 1.15 13.80
C ARG A 81 -6.48 0.44 13.93
N SER A 82 -7.38 0.66 12.98
CA SER A 82 -8.70 0.02 12.94
C SER A 82 -8.61 -1.50 12.74
N SER A 83 -7.63 -1.96 11.97
CA SER A 83 -7.41 -3.38 11.70
C SER A 83 -6.72 -4.13 12.85
N ALA A 84 -6.08 -3.42 13.79
CA ALA A 84 -5.48 -4.01 14.98
C ALA A 84 -6.48 -4.22 16.14
N ALA A 85 -7.73 -3.74 15.99
CA ALA A 85 -8.79 -3.80 17.00
C ALA A 85 -9.75 -5.00 16.81
N THR A 86 -9.41 -5.96 15.94
CA THR A 86 -10.18 -7.19 15.67
C THR A 86 -9.27 -8.39 15.87
#